data_AF-A0A1U7EWY3-F1
#
_entry.id   AF-A0A1U7EWY3-F1
#
_cell.length_a   1.000
_cell.length_b   1.000
_cell.length_c   1.000
_cell.angle_alpha   90.00
_cell.angle_beta   90.00
_cell.angle_gamma   90.00
#
_symmetry.space_group_name_H-M   'P 1'
#
loop_
_entity.id
_entity.type
_entity.pdbx_description
1 polymer ?
#
loop_
_entity_poly.entity_id
_entity_poly.type
_entity_poly.pdbx_seq_one_letter_code
_entity_poly.pdbx_strand_id
1 'polypeptide(L)'
;MGATSTTSSASVFRKPGNPVGYIAIVMALVTGVLHLVAATNAIQFSQTLGILFVLNGLGFLGGIGLYLSKYWRKELFIVAALYSLVTILALFPVQGWGVEAFYMQGEINPLAVITKAAEAVLVVCALYLYATDS
;
A
#
# COMPACT_ATOMS: atom_id res chain seq x y z
N MET A 1 -3.75 -0.42 -52.87
CA MET A 1 -2.84 -0.37 -51.72
C MET A 1 -3.69 -0.36 -50.46
N GLY A 2 -3.78 -1.49 -49.75
CA GLY A 2 -4.55 -1.60 -48.52
C GLY A 2 -3.75 -1.06 -47.34
N ALA A 3 -4.27 -0.06 -46.64
CA ALA A 3 -3.70 0.38 -45.37
C ALA A 3 -4.00 -0.69 -44.31
N THR A 4 -2.99 -1.46 -43.93
CA THR A 4 -3.06 -2.35 -42.77
C THR A 4 -3.03 -1.48 -41.52
N SER A 5 -4.21 -1.15 -41.00
CA SER A 5 -4.36 -0.56 -39.67
C SER A 5 -4.05 -1.64 -38.64
N THR A 6 -2.79 -1.73 -38.20
CA THR A 6 -2.42 -2.51 -37.02
C THR A 6 -3.09 -1.87 -35.81
N THR A 7 -4.30 -2.34 -35.45
CA THR A 7 -4.89 -2.09 -34.15
C THR A 7 -4.02 -2.83 -33.12
N SER A 8 -2.91 -2.19 -32.73
CA SER A 8 -2.13 -2.64 -31.59
C SER A 8 -3.06 -2.50 -30.38
N SER A 9 -3.61 -3.61 -29.89
CA SER A 9 -4.38 -3.64 -28.65
C SER A 9 -3.49 -3.11 -27.54
N ALA A 10 -3.58 -1.80 -27.27
CA ALA A 10 -2.82 -1.17 -26.21
C ALA A 10 -3.22 -1.83 -24.90
N SER A 11 -2.34 -2.68 -24.36
CA SER A 11 -2.56 -3.38 -23.10
C SER A 11 -2.88 -2.37 -22.01
N VAL A 12 -4.04 -2.49 -21.38
CA VAL A 12 -4.43 -1.64 -20.25
C VAL A 12 -3.53 -1.89 -19.04
N PHE A 13 -2.93 -3.09 -18.96
CA PHE A 13 -2.00 -3.49 -17.92
C PHE A 13 -0.55 -3.40 -18.39
N ARG A 14 0.30 -2.81 -17.54
CA ARG A 14 1.75 -2.72 -17.73
C ARG A 14 2.46 -3.44 -16.58
N LYS A 15 3.47 -4.24 -16.93
CA LYS A 15 4.32 -4.88 -15.93
C LYS A 15 5.33 -3.88 -15.36
N PRO A 16 5.75 -4.03 -14.09
CA PRO A 16 6.82 -3.22 -13.54
C PRO A 16 8.10 -3.36 -14.38
N GLY A 17 8.71 -2.23 -14.75
CA GLY A 17 9.98 -2.18 -15.47
C GLY A 17 11.20 -2.39 -14.57
N ASN A 18 11.03 -2.27 -13.26
CA ASN A 18 12.08 -2.40 -12.24
C ASN A 18 11.69 -3.49 -11.22
N PRO A 19 12.61 -4.39 -10.81
CA PRO A 19 12.37 -5.38 -9.75
C PRO A 19 11.75 -4.80 -8.47
N VAL A 20 12.13 -3.58 -8.08
CA VAL A 20 11.59 -2.89 -6.90
C VAL A 20 10.08 -2.66 -7.03
N GLY A 21 9.54 -2.55 -8.25
CA GLY A 21 8.10 -2.47 -8.48
C GLY A 21 7.35 -3.73 -8.07
N TYR A 22 7.96 -4.91 -8.22
CA TYR A 22 7.36 -6.16 -7.71
C TYR A 22 7.41 -6.21 -6.19
N ILE A 23 8.48 -5.73 -5.57
CA ILE A 23 8.59 -5.62 -4.11
C ILE A 23 7.50 -4.67 -3.58
N ALA A 24 7.33 -3.51 -4.21
CA ALA A 24 6.27 -2.56 -3.87
C ALA A 24 4.88 -3.18 -3.96
N ILE A 25 4.60 -3.98 -5.01
CA ILE A 25 3.33 -4.71 -5.14
C ILE A 25 3.14 -5.70 -3.98
N VAL A 26 4.16 -6.50 -3.66
CA VAL A 26 4.07 -7.48 -2.56
C VAL A 26 3.86 -6.78 -1.23
N MET A 27 4.59 -5.69 -0.95
CA MET A 27 4.41 -4.92 0.29
C MET A 27 3.01 -4.30 0.37
N ALA A 28 2.53 -3.66 -0.70
CA ALA A 28 1.17 -3.12 -0.75
C ALA A 28 0.11 -4.21 -0.58
N LEU A 29 0.33 -5.42 -1.12
CA LEU A 29 -0.58 -6.55 -0.97
C LEU A 29 -0.63 -7.02 0.48
N VAL A 30 0.54 -7.22 1.09
CA VAL A 30 0.66 -7.61 2.51
C VAL A 30 -0.02 -6.56 3.39
N THR A 31 0.29 -5.28 3.21
CA THR A 31 -0.32 -4.19 3.97
C THR A 31 -1.83 -4.16 3.77
N GLY A 32 -2.31 -4.25 2.53
CA GLY A 32 -3.74 -4.24 2.22
C GLY A 32 -4.49 -5.37 2.91
N VAL A 33 -3.99 -6.60 2.80
CA VAL A 33 -4.59 -7.79 3.44
C VAL A 33 -4.55 -7.66 4.97
N LEU A 34 -3.43 -7.26 5.56
CA LEU A 34 -3.31 -7.11 7.01
C LEU A 34 -4.24 -6.03 7.56
N HIS A 35 -4.53 -4.97 6.80
CA HIS A 35 -5.55 -3.99 7.19
C HIS A 35 -6.96 -4.56 7.16
N LEU A 36 -7.29 -5.37 6.16
CA LEU A 36 -8.60 -6.04 6.11
C LEU A 36 -8.76 -7.04 7.27
N VAL A 37 -7.69 -7.75 7.63
CA VAL A 37 -7.66 -8.61 8.83
C VAL A 37 -7.75 -7.78 10.11
N ALA A 38 -7.05 -6.64 10.19
CA ALA A 38 -7.16 -5.74 11.34
C ALA A 38 -8.58 -5.17 11.50
N ALA A 39 -9.28 -4.93 10.38
CA ALA A 39 -10.66 -4.44 10.39
C ALA A 39 -11.63 -5.39 11.11
N THR A 40 -11.46 -6.71 10.98
CA THR A 40 -12.35 -7.69 11.63
C THR A 40 -12.27 -7.63 13.15
N ASN A 41 -11.10 -7.27 13.68
CA ASN A 41 -10.90 -7.02 15.10
C ASN A 41 -11.38 -5.62 15.47
N ALA A 42 -10.98 -4.60 14.71
CA ALA A 42 -11.29 -3.20 15.01
C ALA A 42 -12.80 -2.90 15.03
N ILE A 43 -13.58 -3.53 14.15
CA ILE A 43 -15.03 -3.31 14.08
C ILE A 43 -15.79 -3.76 15.34
N GLN A 44 -15.21 -4.69 16.12
CA GLN A 44 -15.77 -5.11 17.40
C GLN A 44 -15.62 -4.03 18.48
N PHE A 45 -14.60 -3.18 18.36
CA PHE A 45 -14.32 -2.09 19.31
C PHE A 45 -14.93 -0.76 18.86
N SER A 46 -14.82 -0.45 17.57
CA SER A 46 -15.34 0.78 16.98
C SER A 46 -15.64 0.57 15.50
N GLN A 47 -16.89 0.80 15.13
CA GLN A 47 -17.32 0.73 13.73
C GLN A 47 -16.52 1.70 12.85
N THR A 48 -16.24 2.92 13.35
CA THR A 48 -15.43 3.92 12.63
C THR A 48 -14.03 3.40 12.35
N LEU A 49 -13.34 2.83 13.35
CA LEU A 49 -12.02 2.24 13.15
C LEU A 49 -12.08 1.08 12.15
N GLY A 50 -13.05 0.18 12.28
CA GLY A 50 -13.26 -0.91 11.33
C GLY A 50 -13.40 -0.42 9.89
N ILE A 51 -14.23 0.59 9.64
CA ILE A 51 -14.40 1.20 8.32
C ILE A 51 -13.08 1.80 7.82
N LEU A 52 -12.35 2.54 8.67
CA LEU A 52 -11.06 3.12 8.29
C LEU A 52 -10.05 2.05 7.88
N PHE A 53 -9.96 0.94 8.63
CA PHE A 53 -9.10 -0.19 8.27
C PHE A 53 -9.53 -0.82 6.93
N VAL A 54 -10.83 -0.99 6.68
CA VAL A 54 -11.32 -1.51 5.38
C VAL A 54 -10.95 -0.57 4.23
N LEU A 55 -11.27 0.72 4.36
CA LEU A 55 -10.97 1.72 3.33
C LEU A 55 -9.46 1.80 3.07
N ASN A 56 -8.65 1.67 4.12
CA ASN A 56 -7.21 1.69 4.00
C ASN A 56 -6.66 0.44 3.29
N GLY A 57 -7.17 -0.74 3.66
CA GLY A 57 -6.83 -1.98 2.97
C GLY A 57 -7.19 -1.95 1.48
N LEU A 58 -8.40 -1.49 1.17
CA LEU A 58 -8.85 -1.28 -0.21
C LEU A 58 -8.04 -0.21 -0.94
N GLY A 59 -7.57 0.82 -0.26
CA GLY A 59 -6.69 1.85 -0.81
C GLY A 59 -5.38 1.26 -1.33
N PHE A 60 -4.72 0.39 -0.56
CA PHE A 60 -3.50 -0.30 -1.01
C PHE A 60 -3.76 -1.26 -2.18
N LEU A 61 -4.82 -2.08 -2.09
CA LEU A 61 -5.17 -3.01 -3.17
C LEU A 61 -5.57 -2.28 -4.47
N GLY A 62 -6.32 -1.19 -4.34
CA GLY A 62 -6.65 -0.29 -5.44
C GLY A 62 -5.41 0.39 -6.01
N GLY A 63 -4.46 0.79 -5.16
CA GLY A 63 -3.16 1.32 -5.54
C GLY A 63 -2.35 0.35 -6.40
N ILE A 64 -2.35 -0.95 -6.07
CA ILE A 64 -1.74 -2.00 -6.92
C ILE A 64 -2.42 -2.05 -8.29
N GLY A 65 -3.75 -2.06 -8.33
CA GLY A 65 -4.51 -2.05 -9.57
C GLY A 65 -4.18 -0.83 -10.43
N LEU A 66 -4.06 0.35 -9.82
CA LEU A 66 -3.68 1.58 -10.49
C LEU A 66 -2.23 1.54 -10.98
N TYR A 67 -1.29 1.00 -10.19
CA TYR A 67 0.12 0.86 -10.55
C TYR A 67 0.35 -0.04 -11.74
N LEU A 68 -0.39 -1.15 -11.80
CA LEU A 68 -0.35 -2.06 -12.93
C LEU A 68 -1.12 -1.53 -14.15
N SER A 69 -1.84 -0.41 -14.04
CA SER A 69 -2.59 0.17 -15.15
C SER A 69 -1.77 1.16 -15.97
N LYS A 70 -2.20 1.42 -17.21
CA LYS A 70 -1.66 2.49 -18.06
C LYS A 70 -1.85 3.91 -17.49
N TYR A 71 -2.65 4.07 -16.44
CA TYR A 71 -2.94 5.36 -15.83
C TYR A 71 -1.92 5.78 -14.77
N TRP A 72 -0.95 4.91 -14.44
CA TRP A 72 0.09 5.25 -13.48
C TRP A 72 0.95 6.40 -13.99
N ARG A 73 1.09 7.45 -13.17
CA ARG A 73 1.96 8.60 -13.42
C ARG A 73 3.04 8.61 -12.35
N LYS A 74 4.22 9.13 -12.70
CA LYS A 74 5.37 9.25 -11.79
C LYS A 74 5.00 9.87 -10.43
N GLU A 75 4.19 10.93 -10.41
CA GLU A 75 3.75 11.58 -9.16
C GLU A 75 2.96 10.67 -8.21
N LEU A 76 2.32 9.61 -8.73
CA LEU A 76 1.60 8.66 -7.89
C LEU A 76 2.52 7.83 -6.99
N PHE A 77 3.83 7.76 -7.29
CA PHE A 77 4.80 7.19 -6.36
C PHE A 77 4.93 8.03 -5.09
N ILE A 78 4.96 9.36 -5.20
CA ILE A 78 4.96 10.24 -4.02
C ILE A 78 3.64 10.08 -3.26
N VAL A 79 2.51 10.04 -3.98
CA VAL A 79 1.21 9.81 -3.35
C VAL A 79 1.19 8.49 -2.58
N ALA A 80 1.70 7.40 -3.16
CA ALA A 80 1.79 6.10 -2.51
C ALA A 80 2.71 6.14 -1.28
N ALA A 81 3.86 6.83 -1.37
CA ALA A 81 4.78 7.01 -0.25
C ALA A 81 4.13 7.79 0.90
N LEU A 82 3.50 8.93 0.60
CA LEU A 82 2.81 9.74 1.60
C LEU A 82 1.62 9.01 2.22
N TYR A 83 0.83 8.31 1.40
CA TYR A 83 -0.28 7.50 1.88
C TYR A 83 0.20 6.45 2.87
N SER A 84 1.21 5.65 2.49
CA SER A 84 1.80 4.63 3.35
C SER A 84 2.41 5.22 4.63
N LEU A 85 3.06 6.38 4.55
CA LEU A 85 3.60 7.07 5.71
C LEU A 85 2.51 7.55 6.67
N VAL A 86 1.41 8.11 6.14
CA VAL A 86 0.26 8.52 6.96
C VAL A 86 -0.34 7.31 7.66
N THR A 87 -0.44 6.16 6.99
CA THR A 87 -0.95 4.94 7.61
C THR A 87 -0.08 4.46 8.78
N ILE A 88 1.25 4.48 8.63
CA ILE A 88 2.19 4.17 9.73
C ILE A 88 1.88 5.03 10.94
N LEU A 89 1.72 6.34 10.73
CA LEU A 89 1.51 7.36 11.76
C LEU A 89 0.10 7.32 12.38
N ALA A 90 -0.92 6.89 11.64
CA ALA A 90 -2.32 6.99 12.02
C ALA A 90 -2.67 6.28 13.34
N LEU A 91 -1.95 5.21 13.70
CA LEU A 91 -2.20 4.45 14.93
C LEU A 91 -1.32 4.85 16.12
N PHE A 92 -0.28 5.66 15.93
CA PHE A 92 0.56 6.13 17.04
C PHE A 92 -0.25 6.92 18.11
N PRO A 93 -1.23 7.77 17.76
CA PRO A 93 -2.06 8.43 18.76
C PRO A 93 -2.88 7.47 19.65
N VAL A 94 -3.17 6.27 19.15
CA VAL A 94 -3.98 5.26 19.86
C VAL A 94 -3.10 4.25 20.58
N GLN A 95 -1.96 3.88 20.01
CA GLN A 95 -1.08 2.82 20.51
C GLN A 95 0.15 3.36 21.28
N GLY A 96 0.40 4.66 21.26
CA GLY A 96 1.56 5.31 21.88
C GLY A 96 2.63 5.73 20.88
N TRP A 97 3.51 6.66 21.29
CA TRP A 97 4.53 7.28 20.43
C TRP A 97 5.89 6.56 20.43
N GLY A 98 6.06 5.50 21.22
CA GLY A 98 7.32 4.77 21.38
C GLY A 98 7.19 3.28 21.03
N VAL A 99 7.82 2.44 21.85
CA VAL A 99 7.78 0.98 21.67
C VAL A 99 6.36 0.42 21.87
N GLU A 100 5.50 1.13 22.59
CA GLU A 100 4.12 0.74 22.89
C GLU A 100 3.29 0.53 21.63
N ALA A 101 3.62 1.23 20.53
CA ALA A 101 3.00 1.07 19.22
C ALA A 101 3.13 -0.34 18.63
N PHE A 102 4.05 -1.15 19.17
CA PHE A 102 4.29 -2.53 18.76
C PHE A 102 3.71 -3.56 19.75
N TYR A 103 3.13 -3.11 20.87
CA TYR A 103 2.56 -3.97 21.90
C TYR A 103 1.03 -3.87 21.93
N MET A 104 0.39 -4.97 22.29
CA MET A 104 -1.04 -5.02 22.61
C MET A 104 -1.21 -5.95 23.82
N GLN A 105 -1.89 -5.48 24.87
CA GLN A 105 -2.11 -6.25 26.11
C GLN A 105 -0.82 -6.74 26.81
N GLY A 106 0.29 -6.02 26.65
CA GLY A 106 1.57 -6.36 27.28
C GLY A 106 2.44 -7.33 26.48
N GLU A 107 1.96 -7.83 25.33
CA GLU A 107 2.73 -8.67 24.41
C GLU A 107 3.01 -7.96 23.09
N ILE A 108 4.07 -8.37 22.39
CA ILE A 108 4.35 -7.88 21.04
C ILE A 108 3.19 -8.30 20.15
N ASN A 109 2.61 -7.34 19.44
CA ASN A 109 1.58 -7.58 18.45
C ASN A 109 2.22 -7.80 17.07
N PRO A 110 2.32 -9.06 16.58
CA PRO A 110 3.01 -9.34 15.32
C PRO A 110 2.32 -8.64 14.15
N LEU A 111 1.00 -8.47 14.20
CA LEU A 111 0.24 -7.80 13.14
C LEU A 111 0.66 -6.34 13.04
N ALA A 112 0.78 -5.63 14.17
CA ALA A 112 1.23 -4.23 14.18
C ALA A 112 2.67 -4.08 13.66
N VAL A 113 3.57 -4.95 14.09
CA VAL A 113 4.98 -4.95 13.65
C VAL A 113 5.09 -5.19 12.16
N ILE A 114 4.48 -6.26 11.65
CA ILE A 114 4.59 -6.66 10.24
C ILE A 114 3.96 -5.60 9.34
N THR A 115 2.80 -5.04 9.74
CA THR A 115 2.11 -4.02 8.94
C THR A 115 2.96 -2.75 8.80
N LYS A 116 3.48 -2.22 9.92
CA LYS A 116 4.34 -1.03 9.91
C LYS A 116 5.64 -1.27 9.14
N ALA A 117 6.23 -2.45 9.25
CA ALA A 117 7.41 -2.82 8.49
C ALA A 117 7.13 -2.87 6.97
N ALA A 118 6.03 -3.51 6.56
CA ALA A 118 5.63 -3.59 5.15
C ALA A 118 5.36 -2.19 4.57
N GLU A 119 4.68 -1.33 5.33
CA GLU A 119 4.46 0.08 4.96
C GLU A 119 5.76 0.85 4.83
N ALA A 120 6.71 0.69 5.76
CA ALA A 120 7.99 1.38 5.71
C ALA A 120 8.80 0.96 4.48
N VAL A 121 8.82 -0.34 4.16
CA VAL A 121 9.46 -0.84 2.94
C VAL A 121 8.75 -0.29 1.69
N LEU A 122 7.42 -0.20 1.70
CA LEU A 122 6.65 0.39 0.60
C LEU A 122 6.99 1.87 0.39
N VAL A 123 7.13 2.66 1.46
CA VAL A 123 7.58 4.07 1.38
C VAL A 123 8.94 4.15 0.67
N VAL A 124 9.91 3.35 1.12
CA VAL A 124 11.26 3.33 0.52
C VAL A 124 11.21 2.91 -0.95
N CYS A 125 10.45 1.86 -1.27
CA CYS A 125 10.30 1.40 -2.66
C CYS A 125 9.67 2.46 -3.54
N ALA A 126 8.63 3.14 -3.07
CA ALA A 126 7.93 4.17 -3.81
C ALA A 126 8.83 5.39 -4.07
N LEU A 127 9.58 5.85 -3.06
CA LEU A 127 10.55 6.94 -3.23
C LEU A 127 11.69 6.56 -4.19
N TYR A 128 12.20 5.34 -4.09
CA TYR A 128 13.22 4.84 -5.01
C TYR A 128 12.71 4.79 -6.46
N LEU A 129 11.50 4.28 -6.68
CA LEU A 129 10.89 4.24 -8.00
C LEU A 129 10.63 5.65 -8.52
N TYR A 130 10.19 6.59 -7.68
CA TYR A 130 10.08 7.99 -8.09
C TYR A 130 11.41 8.59 -8.56
N ALA A 131 12.50 8.28 -7.86
CA ALA A 131 13.82 8.81 -8.20
C ALA A 131 14.42 8.19 -9.48
N THR A 132 14.01 6.97 -9.83
CA THR A 132 14.62 6.19 -10.93
C THR A 132 13.75 6.08 -12.17
N ASP A 133 12.43 6.24 -12.05
CA ASP A 133 11.50 6.24 -13.18
C ASP A 133 11.66 7.59 -13.94
N SER A 134 12.18 7.52 -15.17
CA SER A 134 12.53 8.70 -16.01
C SER A 134 11.42 9.04 -16.98
#